data_AF-A0A453QTB1-F1
#
_entry.id   AF-A0A453QTB1-F1
#
_cell.length_a   1.000
_cell.length_b   1.000
_cell.length_c   1.000
_cell.angle_alpha   90.00
_cell.angle_beta   90.00
_cell.angle_gamma   90.00
#
_symmetry.space_group_name_H-M   'P 1'
#
loop_
_entity.id
_entity.type
_entity.pdbx_description
1 polymer ?
#
loop_
_entity_poly.entity_id
_entity_poly.type
_entity_poly.pdbx_seq_one_letter_code
_entity_poly.pdbx_strand_id
1 'polypeptide(L)'
;MNNNMTRDALGVKQGTVGEWVRCKRELPYKFDMPSSIPYHLNLTMRGYRALVYSGDHDLQVPQLSTQAWIRSLNFSIVSDWRAWHLDGQAAGFTMGYANNLTFATVKVVLFSSSSFLRGVLFSSLYHVVHGLDWMIELLCDRYI
;
A
#
# COMPACT_ATOMS: atom_id res chain seq x y z
N MET A 1 4.32 8.83 20.87
CA MET A 1 5.09 7.63 21.27
C MET A 1 6.12 7.89 22.36
N ASN A 2 6.68 9.11 22.51
CA ASN A 2 7.65 9.41 23.58
C ASN A 2 7.04 9.86 24.92
N ASN A 3 5.71 10.06 24.99
CA ASN A 3 5.04 10.36 26.25
C ASN A 3 5.07 9.14 27.20
N ASN A 4 5.44 9.34 28.47
CA ASN A 4 5.58 8.25 29.45
C ASN A 4 4.29 7.46 29.68
N MET A 5 3.13 8.13 29.76
CA MET A 5 1.84 7.44 29.93
C MET A 5 1.53 6.57 28.70
N THR A 6 1.83 7.06 27.49
CA THR A 6 1.67 6.26 26.27
C THR A 6 2.61 5.05 26.26
N ARG A 7 3.85 5.21 26.72
CA ARG A 7 4.84 4.13 26.76
C ARG A 7 4.47 3.05 27.77
N ASP A 8 3.97 3.47 28.94
CA ASP A 8 3.47 2.56 29.97
C ASP A 8 2.22 1.80 29.49
N ALA A 9 1.25 2.50 28.88
CA ALA A 9 0.06 1.89 28.31
C ALA A 9 0.36 0.88 27.18
N LEU A 10 1.44 1.08 26.42
CA LEU A 10 1.92 0.15 25.39
C LEU A 10 2.83 -0.96 25.95
N GLY A 11 3.09 -0.99 27.25
CA GLY A 11 3.96 -1.99 27.89
C GLY A 11 5.44 -1.86 27.54
N VAL A 12 5.91 -0.67 27.15
CA VAL A 12 7.31 -0.42 26.84
C VAL A 12 8.12 -0.35 28.14
N LYS A 13 8.88 -1.41 28.41
CA LYS A 13 9.73 -1.52 29.60
C LYS A 13 10.72 -0.34 29.67
N GLN A 14 10.84 0.27 30.85
CA GLN A 14 11.82 1.33 31.07
C GLN A 14 13.24 0.78 30.90
N GLY A 15 14.09 1.54 30.22
CA GLY A 15 15.49 1.18 29.96
C GLY A 15 15.75 0.26 28.76
N THR A 16 14.73 -0.32 28.11
CA THR A 16 14.96 -1.24 26.97
C THR A 16 15.03 -0.55 25.62
N VAL A 17 14.28 0.53 25.42
CA VAL A 17 14.23 1.30 24.17
C VAL A 17 14.37 2.78 24.52
N GLY A 18 15.28 3.47 23.82
CA GLY A 18 15.46 4.92 23.96
C GLY A 18 14.28 5.72 23.38
N GLU A 19 14.60 6.86 22.77
CA GLU A 19 13.61 7.68 22.07
C GLU A 19 13.00 6.90 20.90
N TRP A 20 11.67 6.90 20.82
CA TRP A 20 10.97 6.43 19.64
C TRP A 20 11.15 7.45 18.51
N VAL A 21 11.67 6.97 17.39
CA VAL A 21 11.81 7.72 16.15
C VAL A 21 11.00 7.05 15.05
N ARG A 22 10.32 7.83 14.21
CA ARG A 22 9.42 7.29 13.17
C ARG A 22 10.14 6.43 12.14
N CYS A 23 11.31 6.88 11.68
CA CYS A 23 12.12 6.17 10.69
C CYS A 23 13.59 6.26 11.12
N LYS A 24 14.19 5.13 11.52
CA LYS A 24 15.60 5.03 11.86
C LYS A 24 16.41 4.72 10.60
N ARG A 25 17.09 5.72 10.05
CA ARG A 25 17.81 5.62 8.76
C ARG A 25 19.19 4.96 8.85
N GLU A 26 19.76 4.90 10.05
CA GLU A 26 21.13 4.41 10.30
C GLU A 26 21.17 2.91 10.61
N LEU A 27 20.18 2.15 10.14
CA LEU A 27 20.20 0.70 10.28
C LEU A 27 21.11 0.10 9.19
N PRO A 28 21.96 -0.88 9.52
CA PRO A 28 22.85 -1.52 8.55
C PRO A 28 22.05 -2.47 7.67
N TYR A 29 21.32 -1.92 6.69
CA TYR A 29 20.63 -2.70 5.67
C TYR A 29 21.61 -3.13 4.59
N LYS A 30 21.49 -4.40 4.18
CA LYS A 30 22.16 -4.93 3.00
C LYS A 30 21.19 -4.89 1.83
N PHE A 31 21.57 -4.22 0.75
CA PHE A 31 20.79 -4.20 -0.50
C PHE A 31 21.12 -5.43 -1.34
N ASP A 32 20.60 -6.59 -0.95
CA ASP A 32 20.82 -7.87 -1.65
C ASP A 32 19.60 -8.34 -2.48
N MET A 33 18.54 -7.52 -2.53
CA MET A 33 17.33 -7.80 -3.28
C MET A 33 17.10 -6.73 -4.36
N PRO A 34 17.58 -6.94 -5.60
CA PRO A 34 17.47 -5.95 -6.67
C PRO A 34 16.06 -5.85 -7.27
N SER A 35 15.19 -6.84 -7.04
CA SER A 35 13.82 -6.83 -7.53
C SER A 35 12.90 -7.71 -6.70
N SER A 36 11.67 -7.23 -6.47
CA SER A 36 10.58 -7.99 -5.86
C SER A 36 9.72 -8.75 -6.87
N ILE A 37 9.87 -8.48 -8.18
CA ILE A 37 9.03 -9.05 -9.25
C ILE A 37 8.95 -10.59 -9.17
N PRO A 38 10.07 -11.35 -9.06
CA PRO A 38 10.00 -12.81 -9.06
C PRO A 38 9.18 -13.39 -7.90
N TYR A 39 9.21 -12.72 -6.75
CA TYR A 39 8.50 -13.15 -5.55
C TYR A 39 6.99 -12.92 -5.68
N HIS A 40 6.59 -11.74 -6.16
CA HIS A 40 5.18 -11.44 -6.41
C HIS A 40 4.59 -12.30 -7.53
N LEU A 41 5.38 -12.59 -8.58
CA LEU A 41 4.98 -13.53 -9.63
C LEU A 41 4.76 -14.95 -9.06
N ASN A 42 5.68 -15.46 -8.25
CA ASN A 42 5.54 -16.78 -7.64
C ASN A 42 4.28 -16.88 -6.74
N LEU A 43 3.98 -15.85 -5.95
CA LEU A 43 2.79 -15.83 -5.10
C LEU A 43 1.50 -15.79 -5.93
N THR A 44 1.41 -14.87 -6.90
CA THR A 44 0.22 -14.75 -7.76
C THR A 44 0.00 -16.00 -8.62
N MET A 45 1.07 -16.65 -9.10
CA MET A 45 0.99 -17.94 -9.81
C MET A 45 0.49 -19.10 -8.95
N ARG A 46 0.65 -19.04 -7.62
CA ARG A 46 0.08 -20.02 -6.68
C ARG A 46 -1.40 -19.74 -6.36
N GLY A 47 -2.00 -18.72 -6.96
CA GLY A 47 -3.39 -18.35 -6.76
C GLY A 47 -3.63 -17.39 -5.59
N TYR A 48 -2.58 -16.88 -4.94
CA TYR A 48 -2.72 -15.83 -3.94
C TYR A 48 -3.21 -14.54 -4.59
N ARG A 49 -4.16 -13.89 -3.93
CA ARG A 49 -4.84 -12.70 -4.43
C ARG A 49 -4.09 -11.41 -4.06
N ALA A 50 -3.75 -10.54 -5.01
CA ALA A 50 -2.89 -9.37 -4.76
C ALA A 50 -3.58 -8.02 -5.03
N LEU A 51 -3.40 -7.05 -4.12
CA LEU A 51 -3.82 -5.65 -4.29
C LEU A 51 -2.58 -4.80 -4.47
N VAL A 52 -2.52 -4.13 -5.60
CA VAL A 52 -1.57 -3.03 -5.74
C VAL A 52 -2.36 -1.75 -5.70
N TYR A 53 -1.96 -0.80 -4.86
CA TYR A 53 -2.55 0.53 -4.90
C TYR A 53 -1.51 1.63 -4.88
N SER A 54 -1.88 2.79 -5.43
CA SER A 54 -1.01 3.96 -5.43
C SER A 54 -1.86 5.23 -5.32
N GLY A 55 -1.36 6.19 -4.53
CA GLY A 55 -1.94 7.52 -4.45
C GLY A 55 -1.59 8.33 -5.69
N ASP A 56 -2.58 9.01 -6.27
CA ASP A 56 -2.38 9.81 -7.50
C ASP A 56 -1.46 11.03 -7.31
N HIS A 57 -1.17 11.41 -6.07
CA HIS A 57 -0.24 12.48 -5.70
C HIS A 57 1.08 11.98 -5.06
N ASP A 58 1.37 10.67 -5.11
CA ASP A 58 2.66 10.16 -4.64
C ASP A 58 3.79 10.55 -5.61
N LEU A 59 4.71 11.39 -5.13
CA LEU A 59 5.89 11.83 -5.88
C LEU A 59 7.12 10.94 -5.67
N GLN A 60 7.14 10.10 -4.62
CA GLN A 60 8.25 9.18 -4.35
C GLN A 60 8.12 7.91 -5.17
N VAL A 61 6.92 7.34 -5.22
CA VAL A 61 6.59 6.17 -6.06
C VAL A 61 5.37 6.49 -6.92
N PRO A 62 5.59 7.16 -8.08
CA PRO A 62 4.49 7.58 -8.92
C PRO A 62 3.64 6.40 -9.41
N GLN A 63 2.35 6.65 -9.51
CA GLN A 63 1.34 5.79 -10.12
C GLN A 63 1.80 5.11 -11.42
N LEU A 64 2.53 5.84 -12.28
CA LEU A 64 3.06 5.32 -13.55
C LEU A 64 4.16 4.27 -13.35
N SER A 65 5.02 4.46 -12.35
CA SER A 65 6.06 3.48 -11.99
C SER A 65 5.43 2.18 -11.51
N THR A 66 4.39 2.29 -10.68
CA THR A 66 3.62 1.13 -10.21
C THR A 66 2.92 0.41 -11.36
N GLN A 67 2.32 1.14 -12.31
CA GLN A 67 1.75 0.54 -13.53
C GLN A 67 2.81 -0.18 -14.39
N ALA A 68 4.01 0.40 -14.54
CA ALA A 68 5.10 -0.24 -15.26
C ALA A 68 5.55 -1.55 -14.58
N TRP A 69 5.62 -1.55 -13.24
CA TRP A 69 5.90 -2.75 -12.45
C TRP A 69 4.83 -3.83 -12.67
N ILE A 70 3.53 -3.49 -12.62
CA ILE A 70 2.46 -4.47 -12.86
C ILE A 70 2.53 -5.03 -14.28
N ARG A 71 2.79 -4.18 -15.29
CA ARG A 71 2.96 -4.63 -16.69
C ARG A 71 4.12 -5.62 -16.85
N SER A 72 5.17 -5.51 -16.04
CA SER A 72 6.29 -6.46 -16.07
C SER A 72 5.93 -7.88 -15.63
N LEU A 73 4.81 -8.07 -14.90
CA LEU A 73 4.28 -9.39 -14.55
C LEU A 73 3.64 -10.10 -15.76
N ASN A 74 3.35 -9.38 -16.83
CA ASN A 74 2.79 -9.90 -18.08
C ASN A 74 1.44 -10.64 -17.92
N PHE A 75 0.59 -10.14 -17.03
CA PHE A 75 -0.79 -10.63 -16.89
C PHE A 75 -1.73 -9.92 -17.86
N SER A 76 -2.69 -10.66 -18.41
CA SER A 76 -3.75 -10.09 -19.25
C SER A 76 -4.72 -9.25 -18.41
N ILE A 77 -5.28 -8.21 -19.02
CA ILE A 77 -6.34 -7.41 -18.41
C ILE A 77 -7.64 -8.22 -18.51
N VAL A 78 -8.30 -8.43 -17.37
CA VAL A 78 -9.60 -9.13 -17.28
C VAL A 78 -10.73 -8.18 -16.92
N SER A 79 -10.41 -6.98 -16.44
CA SER A 79 -11.38 -5.93 -16.16
C SER A 79 -10.76 -4.57 -16.44
N ASP A 80 -11.39 -3.84 -17.35
CA ASP A 80 -10.91 -2.53 -17.79
C ASP A 80 -10.93 -1.47 -16.69
N TRP A 81 -10.20 -0.40 -16.97
CA TRP A 81 -10.06 0.78 -16.14
C TRP A 81 -11.42 1.41 -15.83
N ARG A 82 -11.86 1.34 -14.57
CA ARG A 82 -13.15 1.88 -14.11
C ARG A 82 -13.00 2.72 -12.86
N ALA A 83 -13.77 3.80 -12.77
CA ALA A 83 -13.82 4.60 -11.55
C ALA A 83 -14.53 3.82 -10.42
N TRP A 84 -14.00 3.91 -9.20
CA TRP A 84 -14.70 3.44 -8.01
C TRP A 84 -15.14 4.64 -7.17
N HIS A 85 -16.29 4.49 -6.52
CA HIS A 85 -16.98 5.60 -5.87
C HIS A 85 -17.16 5.32 -4.38
N LEU A 86 -16.99 6.36 -3.57
CA LEU A 86 -17.31 6.38 -2.16
C LEU A 86 -18.18 7.62 -1.91
N ASP A 87 -19.34 7.45 -1.27
CA ASP A 87 -20.29 8.52 -0.99
C ASP A 87 -20.67 9.38 -2.22
N GLY A 88 -20.85 8.73 -3.37
CA GLY A 88 -21.21 9.39 -4.63
C GLY A 88 -20.06 10.16 -5.30
N GLN A 89 -18.84 10.13 -4.76
CA GLN A 89 -17.66 10.75 -5.34
C GLN A 89 -16.68 9.70 -5.87
N ALA A 90 -16.06 9.98 -7.01
CA ALA A 90 -14.99 9.13 -7.53
C ALA A 90 -13.77 9.19 -6.58
N ALA A 91 -13.52 8.10 -5.89
CA ALA A 91 -12.42 7.95 -4.94
C ALA A 91 -11.15 7.41 -5.60
N GLY A 92 -11.24 6.99 -6.87
CA GLY A 92 -10.10 6.66 -7.72
C GLY A 92 -10.51 5.73 -8.86
N PHE A 93 -9.57 4.94 -9.36
CA PHE A 93 -9.79 3.99 -10.45
C PHE A 93 -9.31 2.59 -10.09
N THR A 94 -9.89 1.57 -10.71
CA THR A 94 -9.47 0.17 -10.56
C THR A 94 -9.30 -0.50 -11.90
N MET A 95 -8.39 -1.46 -11.98
CA MET A 95 -8.17 -2.33 -13.13
C MET A 95 -7.88 -3.75 -12.64
N GLY A 96 -8.49 -4.74 -13.28
CA GLY A 96 -8.32 -6.15 -12.93
C GLY A 96 -7.41 -6.86 -13.92
N TYR A 97 -6.50 -7.66 -13.40
CA TYR A 97 -5.60 -8.52 -14.15
C TYR A 97 -5.89 -10.00 -13.88
N ALA A 98 -5.44 -10.86 -14.80
CA ALA A 98 -5.38 -12.29 -14.55
C ALA A 98 -4.56 -12.61 -13.29
N ASN A 99 -4.64 -13.87 -12.82
CA ASN A 99 -3.92 -14.32 -11.62
C ASN A 99 -4.33 -13.59 -10.32
N ASN A 100 -5.60 -13.18 -10.23
CA ASN A 100 -6.19 -12.55 -9.05
C ASN A 100 -5.43 -11.30 -8.58
N LEU A 101 -4.98 -10.47 -9.53
CA LEU A 101 -4.32 -9.19 -9.23
C LEU A 101 -5.27 -8.03 -9.56
N THR A 102 -5.49 -7.17 -8.58
CA THR A 102 -6.24 -5.92 -8.75
C THR A 102 -5.31 -4.75 -8.55
N PHE A 103 -5.42 -3.76 -9.43
CA PHE A 103 -4.76 -2.46 -9.26
C PHE A 103 -5.78 -1.38 -8.94
N ALA A 104 -5.51 -0.56 -7.93
CA ALA A 104 -6.37 0.55 -7.53
C ALA A 104 -5.58 1.85 -7.41
N THR A 105 -6.17 2.97 -7.80
CA THR A 105 -5.67 4.30 -7.50
C THR A 105 -6.52 4.90 -6.41
N VAL A 106 -5.87 5.67 -5.55
CA VAL A 106 -6.56 6.47 -4.55
C VAL A 106 -6.40 7.92 -4.91
N LYS A 107 -7.52 8.57 -5.21
CA LYS A 107 -7.60 9.99 -5.47
C LYS A 107 -7.52 10.75 -4.14
N VAL A 108 -6.46 11.51 -3.95
CA VAL A 108 -6.36 12.42 -2.80
C VAL A 108 -6.99 13.75 -3.18
N VAL A 109 -8.10 14.10 -2.53
CA VAL A 109 -8.70 15.44 -2.66
C VAL A 109 -8.22 16.27 -1.49
N LEU A 110 -7.46 17.33 -1.76
CA LEU A 110 -6.89 18.25 -0.76
C LEU A 110 -7.93 18.88 0.20
N PHE A 111 -9.22 18.80 -0.13
CA PHE A 111 -10.33 19.35 0.66
C PHE A 111 -11.21 18.28 1.34
N SER A 112 -10.87 16.99 1.21
CA SER A 112 -11.63 15.93 1.86
C SER A 112 -11.31 15.85 3.34
N SER A 113 -12.36 15.82 4.17
CA SER A 113 -12.23 15.70 5.63
C SER A 113 -11.37 14.48 6.02
N SER A 114 -10.66 14.54 7.15
CA SER A 114 -9.88 13.41 7.67
C SER A 114 -10.71 12.11 7.78
N SER A 115 -12.03 12.26 7.93
CA SER A 115 -13.02 11.17 7.94
C SER A 115 -13.19 10.50 6.57
N PHE A 116 -13.14 11.25 5.46
CA PHE A 116 -13.24 10.71 4.11
C PHE A 116 -11.97 9.94 3.73
N LEU A 117 -10.77 10.43 4.07
CA LEU A 117 -9.52 9.68 3.87
C LEU A 117 -9.48 8.40 4.72
N ARG A 118 -10.00 8.45 5.96
CA ARG A 118 -10.22 7.24 6.77
C ARG A 118 -11.24 6.30 6.14
N GLY A 119 -12.32 6.82 5.56
CA GLY A 119 -13.32 6.04 4.84
C GLY A 119 -12.76 5.37 3.58
N VAL A 120 -11.90 6.06 2.84
CA VAL A 120 -11.15 5.53 1.69
C VAL A 120 -10.23 4.40 2.15
N LEU A 121 -9.38 4.63 3.15
CA LEU A 121 -8.48 3.60 3.69
C LEU A 121 -9.25 2.43 4.29
N PHE A 122 -10.34 2.68 5.01
CA PHE A 122 -11.16 1.63 5.62
C PHE A 122 -11.97 0.87 4.57
N SER A 123 -12.50 1.52 3.53
CA SER A 123 -13.19 0.87 2.42
C SER A 123 -12.23 0.04 1.57
N SER A 124 -11.04 0.58 1.26
CA SER A 124 -9.95 -0.20 0.64
C SER A 124 -9.58 -1.39 1.51
N LEU A 125 -9.43 -1.21 2.83
CA LEU A 125 -9.14 -2.29 3.77
C LEU A 125 -10.32 -3.26 3.95
N TYR A 126 -11.57 -2.83 3.82
CA TYR A 126 -12.76 -3.67 3.95
C TYR A 126 -12.93 -4.54 2.71
N HIS A 127 -12.67 -3.99 1.52
CA HIS A 127 -12.49 -4.78 0.30
C HIS A 127 -11.35 -5.80 0.48
N VAL A 128 -10.19 -5.39 1.03
CA VAL A 128 -9.05 -6.27 1.38
C VAL A 128 -9.42 -7.41 2.33
N VAL A 129 -10.07 -7.10 3.46
CA VAL A 129 -10.29 -8.02 4.59
C VAL A 129 -11.50 -8.93 4.39
N HIS A 130 -12.49 -8.57 3.56
CA HIS A 130 -13.67 -9.40 3.28
C HIS A 130 -13.60 -10.16 1.95
N GLY A 131 -12.41 -10.26 1.37
CA GLY A 131 -12.13 -11.17 0.27
C GLY A 131 -11.75 -10.50 -1.05
N LEU A 132 -11.03 -9.38 -1.04
CA LEU A 132 -10.42 -8.77 -2.23
C LEU A 132 -9.09 -8.07 -1.87
N ASP A 133 -7.99 -8.84 -1.90
CA ASP A 133 -6.63 -8.42 -2.32
C ASP A 133 -5.61 -7.99 -1.21
N TRP A 134 -4.36 -8.52 -1.21
CA TRP A 134 -3.27 -8.21 -0.22
C TRP A 134 -2.45 -6.94 -0.55
N MET A 135 -2.05 -6.17 0.47
CA MET A 135 -1.42 -4.82 0.41
C MET A 135 0.11 -4.78 0.16
N ILE A 136 0.55 -3.84 -0.69
CA ILE A 136 1.91 -3.27 -0.68
C ILE A 136 1.79 -1.74 -0.56
N GLU A 137 2.21 -1.18 0.57
CA GLU A 137 2.49 0.26 0.73
C GLU A 137 3.79 0.39 1.53
N LEU A 138 4.79 1.04 0.94
CA LEU A 138 6.13 1.22 1.51
C LEU A 138 6.25 2.61 2.12
N LEU A 139 5.86 2.77 3.38
CA LEU A 139 5.91 4.06 4.08
C LEU A 139 7.22 4.37 4.83
N CYS A 140 8.31 3.62 4.61
CA CYS A 140 9.63 4.02 5.13
C CYS A 140 10.81 3.48 4.29
N ASP A 141 10.59 3.09 3.03
CA ASP A 141 11.69 2.68 2.15
C ASP A 141 12.10 3.84 1.23
N ARG A 142 13.26 4.43 1.54
CA ARG A 142 13.98 5.22 0.57
C ARG A 142 14.85 4.25 -0.23
N TYR A 143 14.51 4.07 -1.51
CA TYR A 143 15.27 3.36 -2.54
C TYR A 143 15.26 1.83 -2.46
N ILE A 144 14.34 1.22 -3.23
CA ILE A 144 14.70 0.09 -4.10
C ILE A 144 15.74 0.61 -5.11
#